data_AF-A0A0E2NKH6-F1
#
_entry.id   AF-A0A0E2NKH6-F1
#
_cell.length_a   1.000
_cell.length_b   1.000
_cell.length_c   1.000
_cell.angle_alpha   90.00
_cell.angle_beta   90.00
_cell.angle_gamma   90.00
#
_symmetry.space_group_name_H-M   'P 1'
#
loop_
_entity.id
_entity.type
_entity.pdbx_description
1 polymer ?
#
loop_
_entity_poly.entity_id
_entity_poly.type
_entity_poly.pdbx_seq_one_letter_code
_entity_poly.pdbx_strand_id
1 'polypeptide(L)'
;MFNIHSDSRLHRRLFIRVPIALLAVIAVLISIGCSVQLSPAYDQATFTSISDLNVKTETLLASLSRGGTAGDFPKYKVTYDQLIGGFSAARVATASRDVPAPSQRLLGISHLNGVCGNDPTNCVNPTPHHLEKVITLLTAMRDTHQQGKLAGELVAGFNGQGGFKGQYEIEMSRILVFETALQR
;
A
#
# COMPACT_ATOMS: atom_id res chain seq x y z
N MET A 1 62.18 14.11 55.65
CA MET A 1 61.35 15.07 54.90
C MET A 1 60.78 14.36 53.68
N PHE A 2 59.52 13.92 53.72
CA PHE A 2 58.81 13.35 52.56
C PHE A 2 57.75 14.35 52.12
N ASN A 3 57.87 14.82 50.88
CA ASN A 3 57.02 15.86 50.31
C ASN A 3 55.99 15.17 49.40
N ILE A 4 54.71 15.17 49.80
CA ILE A 4 53.62 14.58 49.03
C ILE A 4 53.09 15.64 48.05
N HIS A 5 53.46 15.51 46.77
CA HIS A 5 52.86 16.31 45.70
C HIS A 5 51.51 15.69 45.31
N SER A 6 50.43 16.29 45.78
CA SER A 6 49.06 15.96 45.40
C SER A 6 48.78 16.42 43.97
N ASP A 7 48.72 15.47 43.02
CA ASP A 7 48.49 15.72 41.60
C ASP A 7 47.00 16.02 41.31
N SER A 8 46.65 17.31 41.36
CA SER A 8 45.30 17.84 41.14
C SER A 8 44.84 17.82 39.66
N ARG A 9 45.66 17.33 38.73
CA ARG A 9 45.37 17.36 37.29
C ARG A 9 44.51 16.20 36.78
N LEU A 10 44.43 15.08 37.51
CA LEU A 10 43.62 13.93 37.10
C LEU A 10 42.11 14.20 37.24
N HIS A 11 41.69 14.88 38.30
CA HIS A 11 40.26 15.16 38.56
C HIS A 11 39.62 16.09 37.52
N ARG A 12 40.39 17.04 36.95
CA ARG A 12 39.86 18.02 36.00
C ARG A 12 39.55 17.44 34.62
N ARG A 13 40.24 16.38 34.20
CA ARG A 13 40.00 15.70 32.91
C ARG A 13 38.86 14.68 32.96
N LEU A 14 38.62 14.09 34.13
CA LEU A 14 37.49 13.17 34.37
C LEU A 14 36.14 13.92 34.43
N PHE A 15 36.10 15.10 35.03
CA PHE A 15 34.85 15.88 35.20
C PHE A 15 34.22 16.38 33.89
N ILE A 16 34.99 16.55 32.82
CA ILE A 16 34.49 17.05 31.52
C ILE A 16 34.07 15.91 30.57
N ARG A 17 34.66 14.71 30.70
CA ARG A 17 34.37 13.58 29.79
C ARG A 17 33.09 12.82 30.14
N VAL A 18 32.75 12.73 31.43
CA VAL A 18 31.53 12.08 31.92
C VAL A 18 30.24 12.76 31.42
N PRO A 19 30.07 14.10 31.47
CA PRO A 19 28.84 14.74 30.98
C PRO A 19 28.68 14.61 29.46
N ILE A 20 29.77 14.64 28.68
CA ILE A 20 29.72 14.50 27.21
C ILE A 20 29.28 13.07 26.82
N ALA A 21 29.83 12.04 27.49
CA ALA A 21 29.43 10.66 27.24
C ALA A 21 27.96 10.40 27.64
N LEU A 22 27.51 10.98 28.76
CA LEU A 22 26.11 10.89 29.20
C LEU A 22 25.15 11.57 28.20
N LEU A 23 25.52 12.74 27.67
CA LEU A 23 24.74 13.48 26.70
C LEU A 23 24.66 12.75 25.35
N ALA A 24 25.75 12.09 24.94
CA ALA A 24 25.77 11.22 23.76
C ALA A 24 24.88 9.97 23.93
N VAL A 25 24.90 9.34 25.12
CA VAL A 25 24.02 8.19 25.42
C VAL A 25 22.56 8.61 25.44
N ILE A 26 22.23 9.77 26.02
CA ILE A 26 20.87 10.32 26.01
C ILE A 26 20.42 10.64 24.58
N ALA A 27 21.30 11.23 23.75
CA ALA A 27 20.99 11.50 22.34
C ALA A 27 20.73 10.21 21.54
N VAL A 28 21.53 9.16 21.77
CA VAL A 28 21.31 7.84 21.14
C VAL A 28 19.99 7.24 21.61
N LEU A 29 19.68 7.27 22.91
CA LEU A 29 18.42 6.76 23.46
C LEU A 29 17.17 7.49 22.92
N ILE A 30 17.26 8.80 22.70
CA ILE A 30 16.16 9.58 22.10
C ILE A 30 15.97 9.25 20.61
N SER A 31 17.05 8.86 19.91
CA SER A 31 16.99 8.56 18.46
C SER A 31 16.39 7.20 18.10
N ILE A 32 16.28 6.25 19.05
CA ILE A 32 15.78 4.88 18.78
C ILE A 32 14.24 4.83 18.68
N GLY A 33 13.52 5.89 19.06
CA GLY A 33 12.06 5.88 19.21
C GLY A 33 11.24 6.64 18.17
N CYS A 34 11.85 7.40 17.26
CA CYS A 34 11.12 8.20 16.27
C CYS A 34 10.71 7.38 15.05
N SER A 35 9.77 6.44 15.21
CA SER A 35 9.06 5.86 14.05
C SER A 35 8.05 6.89 13.54
N VAL A 36 8.42 7.63 12.50
CA VAL A 36 7.50 8.55 11.82
C VAL A 36 6.58 7.73 10.92
N GLN A 37 5.32 7.60 11.35
CA GLN A 37 4.29 6.98 10.53
C GLN A 37 3.81 7.99 9.48
N LEU A 38 4.13 7.72 8.21
CA LEU A 38 3.70 8.56 7.08
C LEU A 38 2.49 7.99 6.31
N SER A 39 2.19 6.71 6.50
CA SER A 39 1.05 6.04 5.86
C SER A 39 0.01 5.65 6.91
N PRO A 40 -1.23 5.37 6.52
CA PRO A 40 -2.22 4.85 7.47
C PRO A 40 -1.74 3.61 8.21
N ALA A 41 -2.37 3.30 9.35
CA ALA A 41 -2.10 2.06 10.07
C ALA A 41 -2.51 0.83 9.25
N TYR A 42 -1.78 -0.27 9.43
CA TYR A 42 -2.15 -1.56 8.86
C TYR A 42 -3.44 -2.09 9.47
N ASP A 43 -4.31 -2.65 8.62
CA ASP A 43 -5.51 -3.35 9.04
C ASP A 43 -5.54 -4.77 8.46
N GLN A 44 -5.35 -5.76 9.33
CA GLN A 44 -5.28 -7.17 8.95
C GLN A 44 -6.55 -7.66 8.27
N ALA A 45 -7.73 -7.22 8.74
CA ALA A 45 -9.00 -7.64 8.18
C ALA A 45 -9.16 -7.18 6.72
N THR A 46 -8.82 -5.92 6.45
CA THR A 46 -8.80 -5.37 5.08
C THR A 46 -7.80 -6.11 4.20
N PHE A 47 -6.58 -6.34 4.67
CA PHE A 47 -5.57 -7.07 3.88
C PHE A 47 -6.00 -8.49 3.52
N THR A 48 -6.53 -9.24 4.49
CA THR A 48 -7.08 -10.57 4.25
C THR A 48 -8.24 -10.52 3.27
N SER A 49 -9.17 -9.57 3.42
CA SER A 49 -10.29 -9.40 2.49
C SER A 49 -9.82 -9.10 1.06
N ILE A 50 -8.83 -8.22 0.88
CA ILE A 50 -8.25 -7.90 -0.42
C ILE A 50 -7.57 -9.13 -1.03
N SER A 51 -6.84 -9.90 -0.22
CA SER A 51 -6.18 -11.13 -0.66
C SER A 51 -7.17 -12.20 -1.10
N ASP A 52 -8.28 -12.38 -0.38
CA ASP A 52 -9.33 -13.32 -0.75
C ASP A 52 -10.06 -12.91 -2.04
N LEU A 53 -10.34 -11.61 -2.20
CA LEU A 53 -10.88 -11.06 -3.44
C LEU A 53 -9.91 -11.26 -4.61
N ASN A 54 -8.60 -11.17 -4.33
CA ASN A 54 -7.59 -11.42 -5.35
C ASN A 54 -7.65 -12.84 -5.90
N VAL A 55 -7.66 -13.83 -5.01
CA VAL A 55 -7.76 -15.25 -5.38
C VAL A 55 -9.04 -15.52 -6.19
N LYS A 56 -10.18 -14.99 -5.75
CA LYS A 56 -11.46 -15.15 -6.45
C LYS A 56 -11.44 -14.52 -7.85
N THR A 57 -10.80 -13.37 -7.99
CA THR A 57 -10.69 -12.68 -9.28
C THR A 57 -9.78 -13.42 -10.24
N GLU A 58 -8.61 -13.88 -9.78
CA GLU A 58 -7.73 -14.73 -10.58
C GLU A 58 -8.42 -16.02 -11.02
N THR A 59 -9.24 -16.61 -10.14
CA THR A 59 -10.07 -17.77 -10.48
C THR A 59 -11.09 -17.45 -11.57
N LEU A 60 -11.77 -16.30 -11.48
CA LEU A 60 -12.70 -15.83 -12.51
C LEU A 60 -11.98 -15.62 -13.85
N LEU A 61 -10.85 -14.90 -13.84
CA LEU A 61 -10.03 -14.62 -15.03
C LEU A 61 -9.53 -15.91 -15.69
N ALA A 62 -9.07 -16.88 -14.90
CA ALA A 62 -8.68 -18.20 -15.41
C ALA A 62 -9.87 -18.94 -16.05
N SER A 63 -11.05 -18.90 -15.41
CA SER A 63 -12.26 -19.56 -15.92
C SER A 63 -12.77 -18.96 -17.24
N LEU A 64 -12.50 -17.67 -17.46
CA LEU A 64 -12.86 -16.91 -18.66
C LEU A 64 -11.68 -16.68 -19.61
N SER A 65 -10.56 -17.39 -19.44
CA SER A 65 -9.35 -17.22 -20.25
C SER A 65 -9.55 -17.44 -21.76
N ARG A 66 -10.56 -18.24 -22.13
CA ARG A 66 -10.98 -18.46 -23.53
C ARG A 66 -12.10 -17.53 -24.00
N GLY A 67 -12.44 -16.53 -23.18
CA GLY A 67 -13.57 -15.64 -23.39
C GLY A 67 -14.86 -16.16 -22.76
N GLY A 68 -15.95 -15.45 -23.03
CA GLY A 68 -17.29 -15.76 -22.56
C GLY A 68 -18.37 -15.25 -23.51
N THR A 69 -19.50 -15.95 -23.56
CA THR A 69 -20.63 -15.63 -24.42
C THR A 69 -21.77 -14.97 -23.65
N ALA A 70 -22.67 -14.29 -24.34
CA ALA A 70 -23.86 -13.71 -23.69
C ALA A 70 -24.74 -14.79 -23.02
N GLY A 71 -24.78 -16.00 -23.59
CA GLY A 71 -25.57 -17.12 -23.07
C GLY A 71 -25.03 -17.71 -21.77
N ASP A 72 -23.72 -17.65 -21.54
CA ASP A 72 -23.09 -18.13 -20.30
C ASP A 72 -22.93 -17.02 -19.24
N PHE A 73 -23.09 -15.74 -19.58
CA PHE A 73 -23.00 -14.63 -18.64
C PHE A 73 -23.82 -14.82 -17.35
N PRO A 74 -25.08 -15.30 -17.37
CA PRO A 74 -25.85 -15.52 -16.14
C PRO A 74 -25.14 -16.41 -15.11
N LYS A 75 -24.28 -17.35 -15.55
CA LYS A 75 -23.46 -18.20 -14.66
C LYS A 75 -22.45 -17.40 -13.86
N TYR A 76 -21.93 -16.30 -14.42
CA TYR A 76 -20.85 -15.50 -13.84
C TYR A 76 -21.33 -14.19 -13.22
N LYS A 77 -22.58 -13.77 -13.48
CA LYS A 77 -23.14 -12.50 -13.00
C LYS A 77 -22.96 -12.32 -11.49
N VAL A 78 -23.31 -13.34 -10.70
CA VAL A 78 -23.19 -13.29 -9.23
C VAL A 78 -21.73 -13.12 -8.82
N THR A 79 -20.80 -13.80 -9.48
CA THR A 79 -19.36 -13.66 -9.22
C THR A 79 -18.87 -12.25 -9.51
N TYR A 80 -19.25 -11.66 -10.65
CA TYR A 80 -18.91 -10.26 -10.95
C TYR A 80 -19.45 -9.30 -9.90
N ASP A 81 -20.74 -9.43 -9.55
CA ASP A 81 -21.39 -8.54 -8.57
C ASP A 81 -20.71 -8.63 -7.20
N GLN A 82 -20.34 -9.84 -6.77
CA GLN A 82 -19.59 -10.07 -5.52
C GLN A 82 -18.20 -9.46 -5.54
N LEU A 83 -17.45 -9.63 -6.64
CA LEU A 83 -16.09 -9.09 -6.76
C LEU A 83 -16.11 -7.56 -6.81
N ILE A 84 -16.96 -6.97 -7.65
CA ILE A 84 -17.12 -5.51 -7.78
C ILE A 84 -17.55 -4.90 -6.44
N GLY A 85 -18.56 -5.50 -5.78
CA GLY A 85 -19.01 -5.05 -4.47
C GLY A 85 -17.93 -5.20 -3.40
N GLY A 86 -17.20 -6.31 -3.39
CA GLY A 86 -16.13 -6.59 -2.44
C GLY A 86 -14.97 -5.60 -2.57
N PHE A 87 -14.48 -5.33 -3.79
CA PHE A 87 -13.44 -4.32 -4.00
C PHE A 87 -13.93 -2.91 -3.70
N SER A 88 -15.21 -2.59 -3.96
CA SER A 88 -15.80 -1.31 -3.56
C SER A 88 -15.83 -1.14 -2.04
N ALA A 89 -16.19 -2.19 -1.29
CA ALA A 89 -16.14 -2.18 0.17
C ALA A 89 -14.69 -1.99 0.67
N ALA A 90 -13.73 -2.72 0.10
CA ALA A 90 -12.31 -2.54 0.43
C ALA A 90 -11.80 -1.12 0.13
N ARG A 91 -12.25 -0.53 -0.98
CA ARG A 91 -11.91 0.86 -1.35
C ARG A 91 -12.42 1.85 -0.30
N VAL A 92 -13.67 1.69 0.14
CA VAL A 92 -14.25 2.55 1.19
C VAL A 92 -13.48 2.38 2.49
N ALA A 93 -13.19 1.14 2.91
CA ALA A 93 -12.45 0.86 4.12
C ALA A 93 -11.05 1.50 4.10
N THR A 94 -10.30 1.31 3.02
CA THR A 94 -8.95 1.86 2.85
C THR A 94 -8.94 3.39 2.72
N ALA A 95 -9.97 3.99 2.11
CA ALA A 95 -10.12 5.44 2.00
C ALA A 95 -10.49 6.10 3.33
N SER A 96 -11.19 5.37 4.21
CA SER A 96 -11.62 5.87 5.51
C SER A 96 -10.52 5.89 6.58
N ARG A 97 -9.33 5.37 6.27
CA ARG A 97 -8.23 5.33 7.22
C ARG A 97 -7.65 6.72 7.44
N ASP A 98 -7.37 7.06 8.69
CA ASP A 98 -6.71 8.31 9.03
C ASP A 98 -5.28 8.37 8.48
N VAL A 99 -5.01 9.43 7.72
CA VAL A 99 -3.66 9.77 7.27
C VAL A 99 -2.95 10.56 8.37
N PRO A 100 -1.77 10.12 8.86
CA PRO A 100 -1.07 10.79 9.95
C PRO A 100 -0.79 12.28 9.68
N ALA A 101 -0.85 13.11 10.73
CA ALA A 101 -0.62 14.55 10.64
C ALA A 101 0.73 14.95 10.01
N PRO A 102 1.86 14.25 10.24
CA PRO A 102 3.12 14.54 9.55
C PRO A 102 3.01 14.42 8.03
N SER A 103 2.25 13.43 7.54
CA SER A 103 1.99 13.22 6.12
C SER A 103 1.14 14.33 5.53
N GLN A 104 0.08 14.74 6.24
CA GLN A 104 -0.78 15.84 5.81
C GLN A 104 0.02 17.15 5.61
N ARG A 105 1.02 17.40 6.47
CA ARG A 105 1.94 18.55 6.31
C ARG A 105 2.84 18.41 5.09
N LEU A 106 3.32 17.19 4.78
CA LEU A 106 4.09 16.93 3.58
C LEU A 106 3.26 17.12 2.31
N LEU A 107 1.99 16.69 2.30
CA LEU A 107 1.09 16.89 1.16
C LEU A 107 0.85 18.38 0.82
N GLY A 108 1.00 19.28 1.79
CA GLY A 108 0.89 20.74 1.57
C GLY A 108 2.11 21.38 0.90
N ILE A 109 3.19 20.64 0.64
CA ILE A 109 4.40 21.16 0.00
C ILE A 109 4.22 21.12 -1.52
N SER A 110 4.07 22.31 -2.12
CA SER A 110 3.81 22.53 -3.56
C SER A 110 4.77 21.81 -4.53
N HIS A 111 5.99 21.50 -4.09
CA HIS A 111 7.00 20.80 -4.88
C HIS A 111 6.79 19.28 -4.99
N LEU A 112 5.93 18.68 -4.17
CA LEU A 112 5.63 17.24 -4.23
C LEU A 112 4.56 16.88 -5.26
N ASN A 113 3.86 17.87 -5.83
CA ASN A 113 2.88 17.66 -6.90
C ASN A 113 3.48 16.98 -8.14
N GLY A 114 4.76 17.22 -8.44
CA GLY A 114 5.46 16.55 -9.54
C GLY A 114 5.74 15.06 -9.30
N VAL A 115 5.73 14.62 -8.04
CA VAL A 115 6.01 13.23 -7.63
C VAL A 115 4.72 12.48 -7.34
N CYS A 116 3.73 13.15 -6.74
CA CYS A 116 2.45 12.57 -6.33
C CYS A 116 1.35 12.66 -7.39
N GLY A 117 1.63 13.34 -8.51
CA GLY A 117 0.64 13.64 -9.54
C GLY A 117 -0.43 14.61 -9.04
N ASN A 118 -1.59 14.60 -9.71
CA ASN A 118 -2.67 15.56 -9.48
C ASN A 118 -3.43 15.35 -8.16
N ASP A 119 -3.19 14.24 -7.46
CA ASP A 119 -3.80 13.95 -6.17
C ASP A 119 -2.71 13.56 -5.16
N PRO A 120 -2.32 14.50 -4.27
CA PRO A 120 -1.30 14.27 -3.26
C PRO A 120 -1.63 13.09 -2.34
N THR A 121 -2.91 12.75 -2.14
CA THR A 121 -3.31 11.66 -1.24
C THR A 121 -2.83 10.29 -1.72
N ASN A 122 -2.64 10.12 -3.04
CA ASN A 122 -2.08 8.90 -3.63
C ASN A 122 -0.64 8.62 -3.17
N CYS A 123 0.13 9.63 -2.75
CA CYS A 123 1.49 9.40 -2.25
C CYS A 123 1.53 8.73 -0.88
N VAL A 124 0.50 8.94 -0.07
CA VAL A 124 0.48 8.52 1.34
C VAL A 124 -0.50 7.36 1.59
N ASN A 125 -1.52 7.23 0.74
CA ASN A 125 -2.48 6.14 0.71
C ASN A 125 -2.94 5.86 -0.73
N PRO A 126 -2.12 5.17 -1.56
CA PRO A 126 -2.44 4.87 -2.96
C PRO A 126 -3.52 3.80 -3.12
N THR A 127 -3.77 2.96 -2.10
CA THR A 127 -4.64 1.77 -2.20
C THR A 127 -6.05 2.08 -2.74
N PRO A 128 -6.78 3.10 -2.24
CA PRO A 128 -8.12 3.42 -2.74
C PRO A 128 -8.15 3.74 -4.24
N HIS A 129 -7.12 4.43 -4.75
CA HIS A 129 -7.04 4.77 -6.17
C HIS A 129 -6.89 3.52 -7.04
N HIS A 130 -6.00 2.60 -6.66
CA HIS A 130 -5.79 1.36 -7.40
C HIS A 130 -7.00 0.42 -7.29
N LEU A 131 -7.68 0.39 -6.14
CA LEU A 131 -8.93 -0.37 -5.99
C LEU A 131 -10.03 0.17 -6.92
N GLU A 132 -10.14 1.48 -7.11
CA GLU A 132 -11.07 2.07 -8.08
C GLU A 132 -10.77 1.63 -9.53
N LYS A 133 -9.48 1.50 -9.89
CA LYS A 133 -9.07 0.96 -11.19
C LYS A 133 -9.48 -0.51 -11.36
N VAL A 134 -9.30 -1.33 -10.33
CA VAL A 134 -9.77 -2.72 -10.31
C VAL A 134 -11.28 -2.81 -10.49
N ILE A 135 -12.06 -2.00 -9.76
CA ILE A 135 -13.52 -1.93 -9.88
C ILE A 135 -13.93 -1.56 -11.31
N THR A 136 -13.29 -0.55 -11.89
CA THR A 136 -13.54 -0.09 -13.26
C THR A 136 -13.26 -1.21 -14.28
N LEU A 137 -12.12 -1.91 -14.14
CA LEU A 137 -11.73 -3.01 -15.01
C LEU A 137 -12.73 -4.17 -14.94
N LEU A 138 -13.12 -4.60 -13.74
CA LEU A 138 -14.07 -5.70 -13.56
C LEU A 138 -15.47 -5.35 -14.07
N THR A 139 -15.89 -4.10 -13.90
CA THR A 139 -17.15 -3.59 -14.45
C THR A 139 -17.13 -3.64 -15.97
N ALA A 140 -16.06 -3.15 -16.60
CA ALA A 140 -15.90 -3.19 -18.05
C ALA A 140 -15.87 -4.62 -18.61
N MET A 141 -15.19 -5.54 -17.90
CA MET A 141 -15.16 -6.96 -18.24
C MET A 141 -16.54 -7.60 -18.15
N ARG A 142 -17.27 -7.37 -17.05
CA ARG A 142 -18.66 -7.81 -16.86
C ARG A 142 -19.56 -7.33 -18.01
N ASP A 143 -19.50 -6.04 -18.32
CA ASP A 143 -20.38 -5.44 -19.32
C ASP A 143 -20.07 -5.95 -20.74
N THR A 144 -18.79 -6.20 -21.03
CA THR A 144 -18.34 -6.81 -22.29
C THR A 144 -18.79 -8.27 -22.39
N HIS A 145 -18.74 -9.01 -21.29
CA HIS A 145 -19.24 -10.38 -21.20
C HIS A 145 -20.76 -10.45 -21.39
N GLN A 146 -21.50 -9.56 -20.73
CA GLN A 146 -22.95 -9.46 -20.87
C GLN A 146 -23.37 -9.21 -22.33
N GLN A 147 -22.58 -8.45 -23.08
CA GLN A 147 -22.80 -8.21 -24.51
C GLN A 147 -22.36 -9.38 -25.41
N GLY A 148 -21.77 -10.44 -24.85
CA GLY A 148 -21.22 -11.57 -25.60
C GLY A 148 -19.98 -11.24 -26.42
N LYS A 149 -19.25 -10.18 -26.05
CA LYS A 149 -18.06 -9.69 -26.77
C LYS A 149 -16.76 -9.98 -26.02
N LEU A 150 -16.80 -10.79 -24.98
CA LEU A 150 -15.63 -11.10 -24.17
C LEU A 150 -14.78 -12.17 -24.89
N ALA A 151 -13.86 -11.73 -25.74
CA ALA A 151 -12.90 -12.63 -26.39
C ALA A 151 -11.81 -13.10 -25.41
N GLY A 152 -11.21 -14.27 -25.65
CA GLY A 152 -10.12 -14.79 -24.81
C GLY A 152 -8.91 -13.87 -24.80
N GLU A 153 -8.58 -13.25 -25.94
CA GLU A 153 -7.51 -12.28 -26.08
C GLU A 153 -7.77 -11.00 -25.28
N LEU A 154 -9.04 -10.60 -25.12
CA LEU A 154 -9.42 -9.48 -24.25
C LEU A 154 -9.24 -9.82 -22.77
N VAL A 155 -9.47 -11.08 -22.38
CA VAL A 155 -9.30 -11.52 -20.98
C VAL A 155 -7.83 -11.74 -20.64
N ALA A 156 -7.14 -12.60 -21.39
CA ALA A 156 -5.79 -13.07 -21.10
C ALA A 156 -4.68 -12.19 -21.69
N GLY A 157 -5.00 -11.32 -22.66
CA GLY A 157 -3.99 -10.58 -23.42
C GLY A 157 -3.23 -11.45 -24.42
N PHE A 158 -2.28 -10.84 -25.14
CA PHE A 158 -1.39 -11.57 -26.05
C PHE A 158 -0.19 -12.10 -25.25
N ASN A 159 0.09 -13.40 -25.34
CA ASN A 159 1.14 -14.07 -24.56
C ASN A 159 1.02 -13.87 -23.03
N GLY A 160 -0.20 -13.72 -22.51
CA GLY A 160 -0.44 -13.45 -21.10
C GLY A 160 -0.13 -12.01 -20.67
N GLN A 161 0.13 -11.10 -21.61
CA GLN A 161 0.41 -9.69 -21.34
C GLN A 161 -0.73 -8.80 -21.85
N GLY A 162 -1.20 -7.90 -20.99
CA GLY A 162 -2.31 -7.00 -21.29
C GLY A 162 -3.69 -7.64 -21.06
N GLY A 163 -4.70 -7.18 -21.79
CA GLY A 163 -6.09 -7.55 -21.55
C GLY A 163 -6.58 -7.16 -20.15
N PHE A 164 -7.71 -7.71 -19.74
CA PHE A 164 -8.24 -7.49 -18.39
C PHE A 164 -7.31 -8.06 -17.31
N LYS A 165 -6.77 -9.27 -17.52
CA LYS A 165 -5.89 -9.94 -16.54
C LYS A 165 -4.62 -9.16 -16.27
N GLY A 166 -3.89 -8.75 -17.32
CA GLY A 166 -2.64 -8.01 -17.14
C GLY A 166 -2.85 -6.64 -16.48
N GLN A 167 -3.92 -5.91 -16.85
CA GLN A 167 -4.24 -4.64 -16.18
C GLN A 167 -4.63 -4.85 -14.72
N TYR A 168 -5.42 -5.88 -14.44
CA TYR A 168 -5.80 -6.25 -13.09
C TYR A 168 -4.58 -6.59 -12.22
N GLU A 169 -3.67 -7.44 -12.70
CA GLU A 169 -2.47 -7.86 -11.99
C GLU A 169 -1.53 -6.68 -11.67
N ILE A 170 -1.43 -5.70 -12.57
CA ILE A 170 -0.66 -4.48 -12.34
C ILE A 170 -1.24 -3.70 -11.15
N GLU A 171 -2.54 -3.43 -11.17
CA GLU A 171 -3.18 -2.64 -10.11
C GLU A 171 -3.18 -3.39 -8.78
N MET A 172 -3.46 -4.70 -8.79
CA MET A 172 -3.40 -5.53 -7.59
C MET A 172 -2.00 -5.66 -7.01
N SER A 173 -0.96 -5.76 -7.86
CA SER A 173 0.42 -5.78 -7.38
C SER A 173 0.76 -4.50 -6.61
N ARG A 174 0.32 -3.33 -7.12
CA ARG A 174 0.51 -2.05 -6.41
C ARG A 174 -0.22 -2.01 -5.08
N ILE A 175 -1.46 -2.49 -5.03
CA ILE A 175 -2.25 -2.60 -3.79
C ILE A 175 -1.53 -3.50 -2.77
N LEU A 176 -1.20 -4.74 -3.16
CA LEU A 176 -0.65 -5.73 -2.24
C LEU A 176 0.74 -5.35 -1.74
N VAL A 177 1.60 -4.77 -2.60
CA VAL A 177 2.91 -4.28 -2.18
C VAL A 177 2.77 -3.17 -1.13
N PHE A 178 1.88 -2.21 -1.35
CA PHE A 178 1.67 -1.13 -0.38
C PHE A 178 1.08 -1.65 0.93
N GLU A 179 0.00 -2.44 0.88
CA GLU A 179 -0.64 -2.97 2.10
C GLU A 179 0.29 -3.91 2.89
N THR A 180 1.14 -4.69 2.20
CA THR A 180 2.19 -5.50 2.85
C THR A 180 3.22 -4.60 3.53
N ALA A 181 3.63 -3.50 2.90
CA ALA A 181 4.58 -2.55 3.49
C ALA A 181 4.03 -1.83 4.74
N LEU A 182 2.70 -1.82 4.95
CA LEU A 182 2.10 -1.31 6.18
C LEU A 182 2.29 -2.26 7.37
N GLN A 183 2.47 -3.58 7.14
CA GLN A 183 2.52 -4.61 8.20
C GLN A 183 3.67 -4.42 9.19
N ARG A 184 4.78 -3.81 8.74
CA ARG A 184 6.01 -3.45 9.47
C ARG A 184 6.40 -4.34 10.65
#